data_AF-A0A6H9GHI1-F1
#
_entry.id   AF-A0A6H9GHI1-F1
#
_cell.length_a   1.000
_cell.length_b   1.000
_cell.length_c   1.000
_cell.angle_alpha   90.00
_cell.angle_beta   90.00
_cell.angle_gamma   90.00
#
_symmetry.space_group_name_H-M   'P 1'
#
loop_
_entity.id
_entity.type
_entity.pdbx_description
1 polymer ?
#
loop_
_entity_poly.entity_id
_entity_poly.type
_entity_poly.pdbx_seq_one_letter_code
_entity_poly.pdbx_strand_id
1 'polypeptide(L)'
;MEEIQFNSGASLIQDIWNNFKKFTENSYPNLPGQILLPNDPTYITRQADEQLFKFLQNSQDHSAFCCLFAPPKVGKTSLVFRMKKHFSSLKYKWGGIAFKNFSKNLSERSFYLEIITIIYSKLDDKDHQLLNLLNQIWQNTQENSFELKFINSLQEILKITDKTIIIFLDNLENVMDEEFYEYLKNFLKLLSENHQSFLPYIKFILAGCVNHLNFFQDDCQSLLTQASIIEISPFHRSQCGPLKKVLKNHPSSLAETIIDWTQGQPFLTQILCKIIHDQNIILEDSEILPQIENLFRCYCLKPERLPSLNSHFQQIHDYFVSLGNSHNDSNSVLPTLNLYHRILRNPNKIKFDSESMLQWDLLMSGLILQSKTFLFPANPIYQEVFNQQWILEIKHQLNGLRRSSMPSVKIYNRKVYMLIDQSGSMAERDPKLANQRRWIALRELIQGHIFRILEQEGMDQEKICDEITVAFFSPNFARVVTQIQDDSQVAGLFKENQPDGNTFIVPTLRTIIDDWFLTRDPDQGGFIIIYTDGELNDKNDFEKLVHETCKRLNSQDELKMIIIGYGSDIIDRPTFYENLDENARSNQDRNGNQCDIIVFEKFDTMPNIIEIFDKELSS
;
A
#
# COMPACT_ATOMS: atom_id res chain seq x y z
N MET A 1 -42.56 -11.63 -21.03
CA MET A 1 -42.04 -12.52 -22.09
C MET A 1 -40.70 -12.00 -22.53
N GLU A 2 -39.66 -12.46 -21.83
CA GLU A 2 -38.38 -12.90 -22.39
C GLU A 2 -37.80 -13.79 -21.29
N GLU A 3 -38.21 -15.06 -21.35
CA GLU A 3 -37.76 -16.13 -20.47
C GLU A 3 -36.34 -16.51 -20.86
N ILE A 4 -35.35 -16.16 -20.05
CA ILE A 4 -33.98 -16.64 -20.20
C ILE A 4 -33.92 -18.05 -19.59
N GLN A 5 -34.27 -19.04 -20.42
CA GLN A 5 -34.01 -20.46 -20.16
C GLN A 5 -32.52 -20.75 -20.33
N PHE A 6 -31.96 -21.70 -19.56
CA PHE A 6 -30.64 -22.30 -19.81
C PHE A 6 -30.54 -22.99 -21.20
N ASN A 7 -31.65 -23.08 -21.94
CA ASN A 7 -31.75 -23.57 -23.30
C ASN A 7 -31.60 -22.50 -24.40
N SER A 8 -31.34 -21.23 -24.08
CA SER A 8 -30.65 -20.32 -25.02
C SER A 8 -29.12 -20.48 -24.96
N GLY A 9 -28.65 -21.56 -24.31
CA GLY A 9 -27.26 -21.99 -24.15
C GLY A 9 -26.51 -22.36 -25.44
N ALA A 10 -26.81 -21.71 -26.56
CA ALA A 10 -25.90 -21.61 -27.70
C ALA A 10 -25.34 -20.18 -27.83
N SER A 11 -25.87 -19.16 -27.14
CA SER A 11 -25.20 -17.86 -27.02
C SER A 11 -24.51 -17.73 -25.68
N LEU A 12 -25.14 -18.06 -24.54
CA LEU A 12 -24.47 -17.93 -23.24
C LEU A 12 -23.38 -18.99 -23.03
N ILE A 13 -23.60 -20.26 -23.39
CA ILE A 13 -22.53 -21.28 -23.34
C ILE A 13 -21.48 -20.99 -24.40
N GLN A 14 -21.81 -20.33 -25.50
CA GLN A 14 -20.86 -19.98 -26.55
C GLN A 14 -20.09 -18.71 -26.20
N ASP A 15 -20.69 -17.73 -25.52
CA ASP A 15 -20.07 -16.52 -24.96
C ASP A 15 -19.23 -16.89 -23.74
N ILE A 16 -19.70 -17.82 -22.89
CA ILE A 16 -18.92 -18.45 -21.82
C ILE A 16 -17.82 -19.33 -22.43
N TRP A 17 -18.07 -20.13 -23.48
CA TRP A 17 -17.02 -20.91 -24.18
C TRP A 17 -16.01 -20.02 -24.91
N ASN A 18 -16.46 -18.89 -25.46
CA ASN A 18 -15.64 -17.91 -26.17
C ASN A 18 -14.82 -17.08 -25.16
N ASN A 19 -15.34 -16.81 -23.97
CA ASN A 19 -14.62 -16.24 -22.82
C ASN A 19 -13.71 -17.27 -22.15
N PHE A 20 -14.01 -18.56 -22.27
CA PHE A 20 -13.17 -19.68 -21.83
C PHE A 20 -11.96 -19.87 -22.76
N LYS A 21 -11.04 -18.92 -22.71
CA LYS A 21 -9.64 -19.17 -23.08
C LYS A 21 -8.97 -19.95 -21.96
N LYS A 22 -9.10 -21.26 -22.15
CA LYS A 22 -8.51 -22.41 -21.48
C LYS A 22 -7.18 -22.12 -20.77
N PHE A 23 -7.02 -22.71 -19.58
CA PHE A 23 -5.75 -23.06 -18.96
C PHE A 23 -4.93 -23.99 -19.89
N THR A 24 -4.39 -23.41 -20.96
CA THR A 24 -3.57 -24.04 -21.99
C THR A 24 -2.27 -23.26 -22.14
N GLU A 25 -1.20 -23.97 -22.48
CA GLU A 25 0.11 -23.38 -22.78
C GLU A 25 0.00 -22.25 -23.83
N ASN A 26 -0.95 -22.37 -24.77
CA ASN A 26 -1.22 -21.38 -25.82
C ASN A 26 -1.83 -20.05 -25.33
N SER A 27 -2.37 -19.99 -24.11
CA SER A 27 -2.96 -18.78 -23.53
C SER A 27 -1.91 -17.83 -22.96
N TYR A 28 -0.67 -18.29 -22.86
CA TYR A 28 0.47 -17.52 -22.40
C TYR A 28 1.53 -17.52 -23.52
N PRO A 29 1.93 -16.36 -24.05
CA PRO A 29 2.92 -16.33 -25.12
C PRO A 29 4.25 -16.90 -24.61
N ASN A 30 4.81 -17.84 -25.37
CA ASN A 30 6.09 -18.49 -25.05
C ASN A 30 7.25 -17.54 -25.40
N LEU A 31 7.37 -16.48 -24.61
CA LEU A 31 8.42 -15.50 -24.71
C LEU A 31 9.45 -15.71 -23.57
N PRO A 32 10.73 -15.50 -23.85
CA PRO A 32 11.79 -15.64 -22.85
C PRO A 32 11.58 -14.67 -21.69
N GLY A 33 11.73 -15.17 -20.47
CA GLY A 33 11.34 -14.45 -19.25
C GLY A 33 9.82 -14.41 -18.99
N GLN A 34 9.04 -15.26 -19.66
CA GLN A 34 7.64 -15.49 -19.29
C GLN A 34 7.49 -16.87 -18.67
N ILE A 35 6.43 -17.59 -19.07
CA ILE A 35 6.10 -18.89 -18.55
C ILE A 35 6.83 -19.93 -19.41
N LEU A 36 7.78 -20.62 -18.80
CA LEU A 36 8.45 -21.76 -19.42
C LEU A 36 7.46 -22.90 -19.64
N LEU A 37 7.56 -23.55 -20.81
CA LEU A 37 6.83 -24.79 -21.10
C LEU A 37 7.27 -25.89 -20.12
N PRO A 38 6.42 -26.90 -19.84
CA PRO A 38 6.74 -27.96 -18.87
C PRO A 38 8.07 -28.69 -19.12
N ASN A 39 8.46 -28.83 -20.39
CA ASN A 39 9.67 -29.53 -20.84
C ASN A 39 10.83 -28.59 -21.18
N ASP A 40 10.71 -27.31 -20.88
CA ASP A 40 11.74 -26.34 -21.24
C ASP A 40 13.11 -26.78 -20.66
N PRO A 41 14.16 -26.92 -21.49
CA PRO A 41 15.46 -27.39 -21.04
C PRO A 41 16.16 -26.40 -20.09
N THR A 42 15.68 -25.17 -20.02
CA THR A 42 16.21 -24.09 -19.16
C THR A 42 15.55 -24.06 -17.78
N TYR A 43 14.52 -24.88 -17.53
CA TYR A 43 13.84 -24.92 -16.23
C TYR A 43 14.76 -25.46 -15.13
N ILE A 44 14.86 -24.72 -14.03
CA ILE A 44 15.64 -25.10 -12.85
C ILE A 44 14.71 -25.60 -11.76
N THR A 45 14.87 -26.87 -11.37
CA THR A 45 14.13 -27.49 -10.27
C THR A 45 14.57 -26.95 -8.91
N ARG A 46 13.60 -26.61 -8.06
CA ARG A 46 13.79 -26.00 -6.74
C ARG A 46 13.11 -26.83 -5.65
N GLN A 47 13.29 -26.43 -4.39
CA GLN A 47 12.58 -27.02 -3.24
C GLN A 47 11.06 -26.91 -3.37
N ALA A 48 10.57 -25.80 -3.94
CA ALA A 48 9.15 -25.59 -4.20
C ALA A 48 8.54 -26.66 -5.13
N ASP A 49 9.31 -27.22 -6.07
CA ASP A 49 8.88 -28.33 -6.91
C ASP A 49 8.58 -29.58 -6.07
N GLU A 50 9.48 -29.92 -5.16
CA GLU A 50 9.31 -31.09 -4.29
C GLU A 50 8.16 -30.89 -3.29
N GLN A 51 8.02 -29.69 -2.72
CA GLN A 51 6.93 -29.36 -1.83
C GLN A 51 5.57 -29.44 -2.54
N LEU A 52 5.45 -28.88 -3.74
CA LEU A 52 4.21 -28.94 -4.51
C LEU A 52 3.91 -30.38 -4.95
N PHE A 53 4.93 -31.15 -5.32
CA PHE A 53 4.79 -32.57 -5.65
C PHE A 53 4.22 -33.35 -4.46
N LYS A 54 4.78 -33.15 -3.25
CA LYS A 54 4.31 -33.81 -2.02
C LYS A 54 2.86 -33.44 -1.68
N PHE A 55 2.53 -32.15 -1.75
CA PHE A 55 1.16 -31.66 -1.56
C PHE A 55 0.18 -32.38 -2.50
N LEU A 56 0.51 -32.51 -3.79
CA LEU A 56 -0.37 -33.16 -4.76
C LEU A 56 -0.45 -34.68 -4.61
N GLN A 57 0.66 -35.33 -4.27
CA GLN A 57 0.74 -36.78 -4.14
C GLN A 57 0.05 -37.31 -2.88
N ASN A 58 0.19 -36.61 -1.74
CA ASN A 58 -0.30 -37.09 -0.46
C ASN A 58 -1.82 -37.02 -0.39
N SER A 59 -2.46 -38.19 -0.33
CA SER A 59 -3.89 -38.32 -0.01
C SER A 59 -4.17 -38.21 1.49
N GLN A 60 -3.12 -38.22 2.33
CA GLN A 60 -3.20 -38.00 3.78
C GLN A 60 -2.94 -36.54 4.18
N ASP A 61 -2.58 -35.69 3.22
CA ASP A 61 -2.47 -34.26 3.45
C ASP A 61 -3.90 -33.72 3.63
N HIS A 62 -4.19 -33.20 4.82
CA HIS A 62 -5.50 -32.62 5.15
C HIS A 62 -5.69 -31.20 4.59
N SER A 63 -4.67 -30.66 3.90
CA SER A 63 -4.77 -29.36 3.24
C SER A 63 -5.44 -29.46 1.87
N ALA A 64 -6.56 -28.75 1.71
CA ALA A 64 -7.22 -28.60 0.41
C ALA A 64 -6.54 -27.54 -0.46
N PHE A 65 -5.73 -26.66 0.16
CA PHE A 65 -5.17 -25.48 -0.46
C PHE A 65 -3.64 -25.49 -0.40
N CYS A 66 -3.04 -25.01 -1.48
CA CYS A 66 -1.63 -24.68 -1.54
C CYS A 66 -1.48 -23.22 -1.98
N CYS A 67 -0.76 -22.40 -1.22
CA CYS A 67 -0.51 -21.00 -1.54
C CYS A 67 0.90 -20.81 -2.09
N LEU A 68 0.99 -20.26 -3.30
CA LEU A 68 2.19 -19.85 -4.01
C LEU A 68 2.23 -18.32 -4.09
N PHE A 69 2.33 -17.66 -2.93
CA PHE A 69 2.39 -16.21 -2.84
C PHE A 69 3.84 -15.77 -2.86
N ALA A 70 4.21 -15.11 -3.96
CA ALA A 70 5.59 -14.77 -4.22
C ALA A 70 5.66 -13.60 -5.22
N PRO A 71 6.81 -12.94 -5.35
CA PRO A 71 6.97 -11.80 -6.26
C PRO A 71 6.66 -12.14 -7.72
N PRO A 72 6.43 -11.12 -8.57
CA PRO A 72 6.26 -11.35 -10.00
C PRO A 72 7.51 -12.01 -10.60
N LYS A 73 7.29 -12.81 -11.65
CA LYS A 73 8.36 -13.41 -12.46
C LYS A 73 9.36 -14.35 -11.73
N VAL A 74 8.95 -14.94 -10.61
CA VAL A 74 9.72 -16.02 -9.93
C VAL A 74 9.39 -17.44 -10.43
N GLY A 75 8.54 -17.57 -11.45
CA GLY A 75 8.21 -18.86 -12.06
C GLY A 75 7.10 -19.66 -11.36
N LYS A 76 6.15 -18.99 -10.70
CA LYS A 76 4.93 -19.59 -10.10
C LYS A 76 4.17 -20.47 -11.10
N THR A 77 3.70 -19.88 -12.20
CA THR A 77 2.93 -20.58 -13.23
C THR A 77 3.73 -21.66 -13.94
N SER A 78 5.02 -21.44 -14.19
CA SER A 78 5.91 -22.46 -14.78
C SER A 78 6.08 -23.69 -13.89
N LEU A 79 6.18 -23.50 -12.57
CA LEU A 79 6.18 -24.59 -11.60
C LEU A 79 4.90 -25.42 -11.70
N VAL A 80 3.73 -24.77 -11.72
CA VAL A 80 2.44 -25.46 -11.82
C VAL A 80 2.27 -26.18 -13.15
N PHE A 81 2.67 -25.58 -14.28
CA PHE A 81 2.60 -26.22 -15.60
C PHE A 81 3.52 -27.43 -15.69
N ARG A 82 4.73 -27.33 -15.14
CA ARG A 82 5.64 -28.47 -15.04
C ARG A 82 5.01 -29.59 -14.20
N MET A 83 4.41 -29.24 -13.07
CA MET A 83 3.75 -30.20 -12.20
C MET A 83 2.55 -30.87 -12.86
N LYS A 84 1.74 -30.10 -13.59
CA LYS A 84 0.64 -30.60 -14.41
C LYS A 84 1.08 -31.70 -15.35
N LYS A 85 2.23 -31.52 -16.02
CA LYS A 85 2.78 -32.54 -16.90
C LYS A 85 3.26 -33.78 -16.14
N HIS A 86 3.91 -33.61 -14.99
CA HIS A 86 4.30 -34.75 -14.16
C HIS A 86 3.11 -35.56 -13.64
N PHE A 87 1.99 -34.90 -13.35
CA PHE A 87 0.77 -35.50 -12.83
C PHE A 87 -0.32 -35.78 -13.88
N SER A 88 -0.03 -35.68 -15.19
CA SER A 88 -1.03 -35.94 -16.25
C SER A 88 -1.33 -37.44 -16.44
N SER A 89 -1.55 -38.17 -15.34
CA SER A 89 -1.90 -39.58 -15.29
C SER A 89 -3.42 -39.77 -15.20
N LEU A 90 -3.89 -41.02 -15.32
CA LEU A 90 -5.31 -41.36 -15.24
C LEU A 90 -6.00 -40.89 -13.93
N LYS A 91 -5.25 -40.61 -12.86
CA LYS A 91 -5.78 -40.25 -11.53
C LYS A 91 -6.14 -38.77 -11.36
N TYR A 92 -5.57 -37.87 -12.16
CA TYR A 92 -5.68 -36.42 -11.92
C TYR A 92 -6.26 -35.67 -13.12
N LYS A 93 -7.09 -34.68 -12.83
CA LYS A 93 -7.65 -33.75 -13.83
C LYS A 93 -7.28 -32.33 -13.46
N TRP A 94 -6.94 -31.51 -14.46
CA TRP A 94 -6.45 -30.14 -14.23
C TRP A 94 -7.37 -29.09 -14.83
N GLY A 95 -7.77 -28.13 -14.00
CA GLY A 95 -8.43 -26.90 -14.37
C GLY A 95 -7.66 -25.69 -13.84
N GLY A 96 -7.95 -24.52 -14.38
CA GLY A 96 -7.36 -23.30 -13.86
C GLY A 96 -8.01 -22.05 -14.39
N ILE A 97 -7.85 -20.99 -13.63
CA ILE A 97 -8.40 -19.65 -13.81
C ILE A 97 -7.23 -18.68 -13.70
N ALA A 98 -7.11 -17.79 -14.68
CA ALA A 98 -6.18 -16.68 -14.61
C ALA A 98 -6.99 -15.40 -14.46
N PHE A 99 -6.94 -14.77 -13.29
CA PHE A 99 -7.79 -13.62 -12.98
C PHE A 99 -7.45 -12.37 -13.80
N LYS A 100 -6.32 -12.38 -14.54
CA LYS A 100 -5.99 -11.34 -15.52
C LYS A 100 -7.04 -11.14 -16.61
N ASN A 101 -7.83 -12.17 -16.91
CA ASN A 101 -8.83 -12.13 -17.98
C ASN A 101 -10.25 -11.78 -17.49
N PHE A 102 -10.42 -11.55 -16.19
CA PHE A 102 -11.72 -11.18 -15.63
C PHE A 102 -12.01 -9.72 -15.98
N SER A 103 -13.14 -9.47 -16.64
CA SER A 103 -13.59 -8.10 -16.89
C SER A 103 -13.95 -7.42 -15.57
N LYS A 104 -13.70 -6.10 -15.46
CA LYS A 104 -14.05 -5.26 -14.30
C LYS A 104 -15.53 -5.26 -13.86
N ASN A 105 -16.42 -5.95 -14.58
CA ASN A 105 -17.86 -5.98 -14.31
C ASN A 105 -18.37 -7.41 -14.03
N LEU A 106 -17.52 -8.29 -13.49
CA LEU A 106 -17.91 -9.66 -13.22
C LEU A 106 -18.83 -9.71 -11.99
N SER A 107 -20.09 -10.11 -12.17
CA SER A 107 -21.02 -10.28 -11.05
C SER A 107 -20.67 -11.51 -10.21
N GLU A 108 -21.04 -11.47 -8.92
CA GLU A 108 -20.88 -12.59 -7.98
C GLU A 108 -21.42 -13.92 -8.54
N ARG A 109 -22.60 -13.88 -9.16
CA ARG A 109 -23.19 -15.05 -9.84
C ARG A 109 -22.24 -15.64 -10.88
N SER A 110 -21.64 -14.77 -11.70
CA SER A 110 -20.76 -15.19 -12.79
C SER A 110 -19.46 -15.77 -12.25
N PHE A 111 -18.93 -15.20 -11.16
CA PHE A 111 -17.74 -15.72 -10.47
C PHE A 111 -17.89 -17.20 -10.08
N TYR A 112 -18.91 -17.51 -9.28
CA TYR A 112 -19.14 -18.88 -8.83
C TYR A 112 -19.50 -19.83 -10.00
N LEU A 113 -20.28 -19.35 -10.97
CA LEU A 113 -20.68 -20.15 -12.13
C LEU A 113 -19.50 -20.52 -13.03
N GLU A 114 -18.54 -19.61 -13.22
CA GLU A 114 -17.33 -19.87 -14.00
C GLU A 114 -16.48 -20.97 -13.36
N ILE A 115 -16.28 -20.91 -12.04
CA ILE A 115 -15.54 -21.93 -11.29
C ILE A 115 -16.21 -23.30 -11.42
N ILE A 116 -17.53 -23.38 -11.19
CA ILE A 116 -18.29 -24.64 -11.35
C ILE A 116 -18.20 -25.17 -12.78
N THR A 117 -18.31 -24.29 -13.78
CA THR A 117 -18.21 -24.69 -15.19
C THR A 117 -16.84 -25.27 -15.51
N ILE A 118 -15.76 -24.72 -14.94
CA ILE A 118 -14.41 -25.26 -15.09
C ILE A 118 -14.34 -26.65 -14.47
N ILE A 119 -14.81 -26.83 -13.24
CA ILE A 119 -14.78 -28.12 -12.53
C ILE A 119 -15.59 -29.16 -13.31
N TYR A 120 -16.83 -28.84 -13.69
CA TYR A 120 -17.70 -29.71 -14.49
C TYR A 120 -17.06 -30.10 -15.83
N SER A 121 -16.35 -29.18 -16.49
CA SER A 121 -15.67 -29.47 -17.76
C SER A 121 -14.59 -30.55 -17.66
N LYS A 122 -14.10 -30.88 -16.45
CA LYS A 122 -13.04 -31.87 -16.19
C LYS A 122 -13.54 -33.28 -15.94
N LEU A 123 -14.84 -33.45 -15.78
CA LEU A 123 -15.46 -34.76 -15.68
C LEU A 123 -15.30 -35.52 -17.00
N ASP A 124 -15.00 -36.81 -16.90
CA ASP A 124 -14.88 -37.69 -18.05
C ASP A 124 -16.26 -37.98 -18.65
N ASP A 125 -17.23 -38.32 -17.81
CA ASP A 125 -18.62 -38.59 -18.19
C ASP A 125 -19.51 -37.39 -17.88
N LYS A 126 -19.79 -36.59 -18.90
CA LYS A 126 -20.70 -35.45 -18.80
C LYS A 126 -22.14 -35.93 -18.90
N ASP A 127 -22.69 -36.30 -17.74
CA ASP A 127 -24.06 -36.75 -17.63
C ASP A 127 -25.06 -35.61 -17.90
N HIS A 128 -25.97 -35.82 -18.85
CA HIS A 128 -27.08 -34.90 -19.13
C HIS A 128 -27.99 -34.69 -17.91
N GLN A 129 -28.14 -35.69 -17.05
CA GLN A 129 -28.91 -35.57 -15.81
C GLN A 129 -28.23 -34.62 -14.83
N LEU A 130 -26.91 -34.76 -14.63
CA LEU A 130 -26.14 -33.83 -13.80
C LEU A 130 -26.21 -32.41 -14.37
N LEU A 131 -26.05 -32.22 -15.69
CA LEU A 131 -26.17 -30.91 -16.31
C LEU A 131 -27.55 -30.28 -16.05
N ASN A 132 -28.63 -31.06 -16.19
CA ASN A 132 -29.98 -30.58 -15.91
C ASN A 132 -30.17 -30.21 -14.42
N LEU A 133 -29.62 -31.00 -13.50
CA LEU A 133 -29.66 -30.71 -12.07
C LEU A 133 -28.90 -29.42 -11.74
N LEU A 134 -27.69 -29.24 -12.29
CA LEU A 134 -26.93 -28.00 -12.14
C LEU A 134 -27.73 -26.82 -12.69
N ASN A 135 -28.32 -26.93 -13.88
CA ASN A 135 -29.17 -25.88 -14.44
C ASN A 135 -30.34 -25.53 -13.50
N GLN A 136 -31.01 -26.53 -12.92
CA GLN A 136 -32.08 -26.32 -11.94
C GLN A 136 -31.60 -25.58 -10.69
N ILE A 137 -30.45 -25.95 -10.13
CA ILE A 137 -29.84 -25.26 -8.97
C ILE A 137 -29.61 -23.78 -9.28
N TRP A 138 -29.07 -23.47 -10.46
CA TRP A 138 -28.71 -22.11 -10.87
C TRP A 138 -29.89 -21.29 -11.41
N GLN A 139 -30.98 -21.93 -11.84
CA GLN A 139 -32.24 -21.30 -12.25
C GLN A 139 -33.21 -21.08 -11.09
N ASN A 140 -33.08 -21.81 -9.98
CA ASN A 140 -33.97 -21.65 -8.84
C ASN A 140 -33.91 -20.20 -8.30
N THR A 141 -35.08 -19.54 -8.30
CA THR A 141 -35.27 -18.15 -7.85
C THR A 141 -35.63 -18.04 -6.38
N GLN A 142 -35.77 -19.15 -5.64
CA GLN A 142 -35.77 -19.11 -4.18
C GLN A 142 -34.50 -18.40 -3.70
N GLU A 143 -34.59 -17.61 -2.62
CA GLU A 143 -33.53 -16.76 -2.02
C GLU A 143 -32.34 -17.57 -1.44
N ASN A 144 -31.80 -18.52 -2.18
CA ASN A 144 -30.55 -19.18 -1.86
C ASN A 144 -29.39 -18.33 -2.37
N SER A 145 -28.42 -18.08 -1.50
CA SER A 145 -27.20 -17.36 -1.83
C SER A 145 -26.38 -18.09 -2.91
N PHE A 146 -25.51 -17.36 -3.63
CA PHE A 146 -24.71 -17.96 -4.71
C PHE A 146 -23.68 -18.97 -4.17
N GLU A 147 -23.20 -18.77 -2.94
CA GLU A 147 -22.36 -19.70 -2.19
C GLU A 147 -23.04 -21.04 -1.98
N LEU A 148 -24.31 -21.02 -1.55
CA LEU A 148 -25.06 -22.25 -1.32
C LEU A 148 -25.30 -23.00 -2.64
N LYS A 149 -25.62 -22.26 -3.72
CA LYS A 149 -25.74 -22.84 -5.07
C LYS A 149 -24.42 -23.44 -5.54
N PHE A 150 -23.30 -22.78 -5.26
CA PHE A 150 -21.96 -23.27 -5.57
C PHE A 150 -21.66 -24.58 -4.82
N ILE A 151 -21.81 -24.62 -3.49
CA ILE A 151 -21.50 -25.83 -2.71
C ILE A 151 -22.40 -27.00 -3.11
N ASN A 152 -23.70 -26.77 -3.30
CA ASN A 152 -24.61 -27.82 -3.75
C ASN A 152 -24.19 -28.37 -5.12
N SER A 153 -23.83 -27.48 -6.05
CA SER A 153 -23.31 -27.88 -7.37
C SER A 153 -22.02 -28.69 -7.26
N LEU A 154 -21.09 -28.24 -6.41
CA LEU A 154 -19.82 -28.92 -6.18
C LEU A 154 -20.05 -30.32 -5.61
N GLN A 155 -20.92 -30.47 -4.61
CA GLN A 155 -21.24 -31.78 -4.03
C GLN A 155 -21.79 -32.75 -5.07
N GLU A 156 -22.71 -32.33 -5.94
CA GLU A 156 -23.25 -33.20 -6.99
C GLU A 156 -22.18 -33.60 -8.02
N ILE A 157 -21.28 -32.68 -8.37
CA ILE A 157 -20.15 -32.98 -9.26
C ILE A 157 -19.18 -33.99 -8.63
N LEU A 158 -18.87 -33.83 -7.35
CA LEU A 158 -17.90 -34.67 -6.66
C LEU A 158 -18.42 -36.10 -6.39
N LYS A 159 -19.75 -36.31 -6.33
CA LYS A 159 -20.33 -37.66 -6.21
C LYS A 159 -20.01 -38.58 -7.38
N ILE A 160 -19.82 -38.02 -8.57
CA ILE A 160 -19.63 -38.80 -9.79
C ILE A 160 -18.17 -38.86 -10.26
N THR A 161 -17.25 -38.17 -9.58
CA THR A 161 -15.84 -38.18 -9.96
C THR A 161 -15.04 -39.19 -9.14
N ASP A 162 -14.30 -40.04 -9.85
CA ASP A 162 -13.34 -40.99 -9.28
C ASP A 162 -11.90 -40.45 -9.28
N LYS A 163 -11.71 -39.24 -9.80
CA LYS A 163 -10.41 -38.60 -10.01
C LYS A 163 -10.26 -37.35 -9.17
N THR A 164 -9.03 -37.05 -8.79
CA THR A 164 -8.73 -35.80 -8.10
C THR A 164 -8.64 -34.66 -9.11
N ILE A 165 -9.52 -33.67 -8.98
CA ILE A 165 -9.54 -32.44 -9.76
C ILE A 165 -8.62 -31.42 -9.08
N ILE A 166 -7.65 -30.89 -9.81
CA ILE A 166 -6.74 -29.84 -9.34
C ILE A 166 -7.14 -28.55 -10.02
N ILE A 167 -7.46 -27.52 -9.23
CA ILE A 167 -7.85 -26.19 -9.69
C ILE A 167 -6.77 -25.19 -9.35
N PHE A 168 -6.17 -24.60 -10.38
CA PHE A 168 -5.16 -23.55 -10.25
C PHE A 168 -5.77 -22.16 -10.41
N LEU A 169 -5.67 -21.33 -9.38
CA LEU A 169 -6.14 -19.95 -9.35
C LEU A 169 -4.93 -19.02 -9.41
N ASP A 170 -4.66 -18.44 -10.58
CA ASP A 170 -3.47 -17.62 -10.87
C ASP A 170 -3.80 -16.13 -10.97
N ASN A 171 -2.78 -15.31 -10.75
CA ASN A 171 -2.84 -13.85 -10.78
C ASN A 171 -3.87 -13.25 -9.82
N LEU A 172 -3.91 -13.74 -8.58
CA LEU A 172 -4.82 -13.24 -7.54
C LEU A 172 -4.62 -11.76 -7.23
N GLU A 173 -3.47 -11.17 -7.55
CA GLU A 173 -3.24 -9.72 -7.46
C GLU A 173 -4.19 -8.88 -8.33
N ASN A 174 -4.79 -9.47 -9.37
CA ASN A 174 -5.77 -8.78 -10.23
C ASN A 174 -7.19 -8.80 -9.64
N VAL A 175 -7.39 -9.44 -8.49
CA VAL A 175 -8.69 -9.57 -7.81
C VAL A 175 -8.91 -8.46 -6.78
N MET A 176 -7.99 -7.50 -6.68
CA MET A 176 -7.95 -6.48 -5.62
C MET A 176 -8.90 -5.28 -5.84
N ASP A 177 -9.93 -5.45 -6.65
CA ASP A 177 -11.14 -4.61 -6.61
C ASP A 177 -11.91 -4.99 -5.33
N GLU A 178 -12.43 -4.01 -4.56
CA GLU A 178 -13.14 -4.28 -3.30
C GLU A 178 -14.31 -5.29 -3.46
N GLU A 179 -15.12 -5.16 -4.52
CA GLU A 179 -16.26 -6.05 -4.74
C GLU A 179 -15.81 -7.47 -5.10
N PHE A 180 -14.80 -7.57 -5.98
CA PHE A 180 -14.35 -8.87 -6.46
C PHE A 180 -13.53 -9.63 -5.41
N TYR A 181 -12.77 -8.89 -4.59
CA TYR A 181 -12.05 -9.43 -3.44
C TYR A 181 -13.02 -10.06 -2.43
N GLU A 182 -14.17 -9.43 -2.19
CA GLU A 182 -15.19 -9.98 -1.29
C GLU A 182 -15.75 -11.32 -1.79
N TYR A 183 -15.98 -11.46 -3.10
CA TYR A 183 -16.43 -12.73 -3.69
C TYR A 183 -15.39 -13.84 -3.51
N LEU A 184 -14.11 -13.52 -3.76
CA LEU A 184 -13.02 -14.46 -3.56
C LEU A 184 -12.87 -14.87 -2.09
N LYS A 185 -12.95 -13.90 -1.17
CA LYS A 185 -12.89 -14.11 0.27
C LYS A 185 -14.01 -15.07 0.73
N ASN A 186 -15.24 -14.81 0.32
CA ASN A 186 -16.40 -15.65 0.65
C ASN A 186 -16.28 -17.05 0.04
N PHE A 187 -15.79 -17.17 -1.20
CA PHE A 187 -15.50 -18.46 -1.82
C PHE A 187 -14.45 -19.27 -1.05
N LEU A 188 -13.34 -18.64 -0.66
CA LEU A 188 -12.30 -19.32 0.09
C LEU A 188 -12.83 -19.75 1.47
N LYS A 189 -13.57 -18.87 2.17
CA LYS A 189 -14.19 -19.20 3.46
C LYS A 189 -15.12 -20.40 3.34
N LEU A 190 -16.03 -20.37 2.37
CA LEU A 190 -16.98 -21.43 2.06
C LEU A 190 -16.29 -22.79 1.83
N LEU A 191 -15.18 -22.79 1.08
CA LEU A 191 -14.39 -23.99 0.87
C LEU A 191 -13.68 -24.44 2.16
N SER A 192 -13.12 -23.52 2.95
CA SER A 192 -12.47 -23.84 4.23
C SER A 192 -13.42 -24.47 5.25
N GLU A 193 -14.69 -24.07 5.26
CA GLU A 193 -15.70 -24.63 6.14
C GLU A 193 -16.13 -26.04 5.70
N ASN A 194 -16.01 -26.35 4.41
CA ASN A 194 -16.49 -27.61 3.81
C ASN A 194 -15.37 -28.57 3.36
N HIS A 195 -14.10 -28.27 3.66
CA HIS A 195 -12.93 -28.95 3.07
C HIS A 195 -12.93 -30.47 3.22
N GLN A 196 -13.29 -30.99 4.39
CA GLN A 196 -13.27 -32.43 4.67
C GLN A 196 -14.11 -33.23 3.68
N SER A 197 -15.24 -32.68 3.25
CA SER A 197 -16.19 -33.32 2.34
C SER A 197 -15.64 -33.48 0.91
N PHE A 198 -14.65 -32.68 0.53
CA PHE A 198 -14.14 -32.64 -0.85
C PHE A 198 -12.64 -32.95 -1.01
N LEU A 199 -11.86 -32.96 0.08
CA LEU A 199 -10.41 -33.25 0.08
C LEU A 199 -9.95 -34.43 -0.81
N PRO A 200 -10.66 -35.58 -0.87
CA PRO A 200 -10.23 -36.70 -1.71
C PRO A 200 -10.32 -36.40 -3.22
N TYR A 201 -11.22 -35.49 -3.60
CA TYR A 201 -11.66 -35.30 -4.97
C TYR A 201 -11.23 -33.97 -5.57
N ILE A 202 -10.91 -32.95 -4.75
CA ILE A 202 -10.50 -31.65 -5.27
C ILE A 202 -9.37 -31.01 -4.44
N LYS A 203 -8.41 -30.40 -5.14
CA LYS A 203 -7.32 -29.60 -4.54
C LYS A 203 -7.21 -28.25 -5.25
N PHE A 204 -6.89 -27.21 -4.48
CA PHE A 204 -6.72 -25.85 -4.97
C PHE A 204 -5.27 -25.40 -4.83
N ILE A 205 -4.75 -24.76 -5.88
CA ILE A 205 -3.46 -24.07 -5.86
C ILE A 205 -3.75 -22.59 -6.09
N LEU A 206 -3.48 -21.76 -5.10
CA LEU A 206 -3.66 -20.30 -5.11
C LEU A 206 -2.31 -19.65 -5.42
N ALA A 207 -2.22 -18.82 -6.45
CA ALA A 207 -0.99 -18.11 -6.82
C ALA A 207 -1.23 -16.64 -7.11
N GLY A 208 -0.34 -15.80 -6.60
CA GLY A 208 -0.40 -14.37 -6.85
C GLY A 208 0.76 -13.59 -6.23
N CYS A 209 0.83 -12.31 -6.55
CA CYS A 209 1.70 -11.32 -5.94
C CYS A 209 0.93 -10.58 -4.84
N VAL A 210 0.45 -11.32 -3.84
CA VAL A 210 -0.43 -10.81 -2.79
C VAL A 210 0.27 -10.84 -1.44
N ASN A 211 0.10 -9.77 -0.67
CA ASN A 211 0.52 -9.74 0.73
C ASN A 211 -0.44 -10.63 1.53
N HIS A 212 0.06 -11.76 2.03
CA HIS A 212 -0.76 -12.74 2.73
C HIS A 212 -1.43 -12.18 4.00
N LEU A 213 -0.85 -11.18 4.68
CA LEU A 213 -1.48 -10.51 5.84
C LEU A 213 -2.73 -9.72 5.42
N ASN A 214 -2.68 -9.09 4.24
CA ASN A 214 -3.82 -8.36 3.69
C ASN A 214 -4.85 -9.33 3.08
N PHE A 215 -4.37 -10.36 2.38
CA PHE A 215 -5.22 -11.32 1.68
C PHE A 215 -6.02 -12.25 2.62
N PHE A 216 -5.56 -12.44 3.85
CA PHE A 216 -6.21 -13.31 4.84
C PHE A 216 -6.59 -12.58 6.15
N GLN A 217 -7.01 -11.32 6.06
CA GLN A 217 -7.57 -10.58 7.21
C GLN A 217 -8.67 -11.37 7.94
N ASP A 218 -8.95 -10.98 9.19
CA ASP A 218 -9.67 -11.66 10.28
C ASP A 218 -10.61 -12.85 9.94
N ASP A 219 -11.46 -12.76 8.90
CA ASP A 219 -12.42 -13.80 8.54
C ASP A 219 -11.83 -15.03 7.80
N CYS A 220 -10.58 -14.95 7.31
CA CYS A 220 -9.94 -16.02 6.54
C CYS A 220 -8.73 -16.67 7.23
N GLN A 221 -8.47 -16.39 8.51
CA GLN A 221 -7.36 -17.01 9.25
C GLN A 221 -7.45 -18.54 9.32
N SER A 222 -8.67 -19.10 9.31
CA SER A 222 -8.88 -20.55 9.25
C SER A 222 -8.25 -21.18 8.00
N LEU A 223 -8.29 -20.51 6.86
CA LEU A 223 -7.64 -20.96 5.62
C LEU A 223 -6.13 -21.03 5.77
N LEU A 224 -5.52 -20.03 6.41
CA LEU A 224 -4.07 -20.02 6.65
C LEU A 224 -3.61 -21.23 7.46
N THR A 225 -4.39 -21.64 8.46
CA THR A 225 -4.07 -22.84 9.26
C THR A 225 -4.21 -24.16 8.49
N GLN A 226 -4.98 -24.15 7.40
CA GLN A 226 -5.30 -25.33 6.59
C GLN A 226 -4.57 -25.35 5.25
N ALA A 227 -3.89 -24.27 4.86
CA ALA A 227 -3.21 -24.14 3.59
C ALA A 227 -1.73 -24.51 3.71
N SER A 228 -1.23 -25.25 2.72
CA SER A 228 0.21 -25.45 2.52
C SER A 228 0.82 -24.21 1.88
N ILE A 229 1.59 -23.42 2.63
CA ILE A 229 2.31 -22.26 2.10
C ILE A 229 3.65 -22.72 1.52
N ILE A 230 3.86 -22.52 0.22
CA ILE A 230 5.09 -22.89 -0.47
C ILE A 230 5.82 -21.63 -0.88
N GLU A 231 6.98 -21.41 -0.24
CA GLU A 231 7.88 -20.33 -0.59
C GLU A 231 8.67 -20.66 -1.86
N ILE A 232 8.76 -19.68 -2.76
CA ILE A 232 9.53 -19.83 -4.00
C ILE A 232 10.82 -19.03 -3.88
N SER A 233 11.91 -19.74 -3.61
CA SER A 233 13.23 -19.14 -3.50
C SER A 233 13.88 -18.84 -4.86
N PRO A 234 14.81 -17.85 -4.90
CA PRO A 234 15.68 -17.61 -6.04
C PRO A 234 16.56 -18.82 -6.36
N PHE A 235 17.12 -18.86 -7.58
CA PHE A 235 18.03 -19.92 -7.97
C PHE A 235 19.34 -19.86 -7.19
N HIS A 236 19.77 -21.01 -6.68
CA HIS A 236 21.07 -21.14 -6.05
C HIS A 236 22.13 -21.51 -7.10
N ARG A 237 23.38 -21.06 -6.90
CA ARG A 237 24.52 -21.35 -7.78
C ARG A 237 24.69 -22.84 -8.09
N SER A 238 24.45 -23.72 -7.11
CA SER A 238 24.52 -25.18 -7.29
C SER A 238 23.44 -25.76 -8.22
N GLN A 239 22.38 -25.00 -8.51
CA GLN A 239 21.25 -25.44 -9.34
C GLN A 239 21.40 -25.04 -10.82
N CYS A 240 22.52 -24.43 -11.23
CA CYS A 240 22.76 -23.93 -12.59
C CYS A 240 22.90 -25.01 -13.69
N GLY A 241 22.81 -26.31 -13.34
CA GLY A 241 22.99 -27.43 -14.27
C GLY A 241 22.21 -27.32 -15.58
N PRO A 242 20.90 -26.98 -15.58
CA PRO A 242 20.14 -26.75 -16.80
C PRO A 242 20.71 -25.62 -17.68
N LEU A 243 21.13 -24.50 -17.07
CA LEU A 243 21.72 -23.37 -17.80
C LEU A 243 23.04 -23.76 -18.46
N LYS A 244 23.90 -24.51 -17.76
CA LYS A 244 25.17 -25.02 -18.31
C LYS A 244 24.97 -25.87 -19.56
N LYS A 245 23.88 -26.63 -19.65
CA LYS A 245 23.55 -27.44 -20.84
C LYS A 245 23.18 -26.57 -22.05
N VAL A 246 22.47 -25.48 -21.82
CA VAL A 246 22.04 -24.55 -22.87
C VAL A 246 23.21 -23.66 -23.32
N LEU A 247 24.04 -23.23 -22.38
CA LEU A 247 25.25 -22.43 -22.59
C LEU A 247 26.50 -23.29 -22.87
N LYS A 248 26.35 -24.52 -23.37
CA LYS A 248 27.44 -25.50 -23.53
C LYS A 248 28.65 -25.04 -24.35
N ASN A 249 28.48 -24.00 -25.18
CA ASN A 249 29.55 -23.42 -25.99
C ASN A 249 30.34 -22.32 -25.25
N HIS A 250 30.03 -22.08 -23.98
CA HIS A 250 30.68 -21.08 -23.13
C HIS A 250 31.37 -21.75 -21.94
N PRO A 251 32.31 -21.04 -21.27
CA PRO A 251 32.87 -21.50 -20.01
C PRO A 251 31.79 -21.80 -18.98
N SER A 252 31.99 -22.88 -18.20
CA SER A 252 31.00 -23.33 -17.20
C SER A 252 30.75 -22.30 -16.10
N SER A 253 31.73 -21.42 -15.85
CA SER A 253 31.67 -20.27 -14.94
C SER A 253 30.59 -19.26 -15.35
N LEU A 254 30.26 -19.12 -16.65
CA LEU A 254 29.29 -18.13 -17.15
C LEU A 254 27.92 -18.30 -16.48
N ALA A 255 27.42 -19.53 -16.41
CA ALA A 255 26.12 -19.81 -15.79
C ALA A 255 26.10 -19.46 -14.29
N GLU A 256 27.23 -19.66 -13.61
CA GLU A 256 27.38 -19.31 -12.20
C GLU A 256 27.46 -17.79 -12.02
N THR A 257 28.24 -17.11 -12.85
CA THR A 257 28.34 -15.64 -12.83
C THR A 257 27.01 -14.96 -13.13
N ILE A 258 26.22 -15.48 -14.07
CA ILE A 258 24.87 -14.96 -14.35
C ILE A 258 24.00 -15.09 -13.10
N ILE A 259 23.99 -16.26 -12.44
CA ILE A 259 23.21 -16.44 -11.20
C ILE A 259 23.69 -15.51 -10.10
N ASP A 260 25.00 -15.37 -9.91
CA ASP A 260 25.57 -14.49 -8.89
C ASP A 260 25.20 -13.02 -9.17
N TRP A 261 25.17 -12.59 -10.43
CA TRP A 261 24.80 -11.22 -10.80
C TRP A 261 23.30 -10.95 -10.68
N THR A 262 22.45 -11.91 -11.01
CA THR A 262 20.99 -11.81 -10.87
C THR A 262 20.49 -12.17 -9.47
N GLN A 263 21.38 -12.64 -8.60
CA GLN A 263 21.07 -13.33 -7.35
C GLN A 263 20.01 -14.42 -7.51
N GLY A 264 20.07 -15.12 -8.65
CA GLY A 264 19.15 -16.21 -8.97
C GLY A 264 17.72 -15.77 -9.31
N GLN A 265 17.47 -14.48 -9.56
CA GLN A 265 16.14 -14.03 -9.99
C GLN A 265 15.81 -14.69 -11.36
N PRO A 266 14.72 -15.49 -11.46
CA PRO A 266 14.52 -16.35 -12.63
C PRO A 266 14.39 -15.62 -13.96
N PHE A 267 13.67 -14.50 -13.99
CA PHE A 267 13.46 -13.71 -15.19
C PHE A 267 14.75 -13.08 -15.72
N LEU A 268 15.48 -12.36 -14.88
CA LEU A 268 16.75 -11.73 -15.22
C LEU A 268 17.77 -12.78 -15.68
N THR A 269 17.82 -13.93 -15.00
CA THR A 269 18.71 -15.04 -15.38
C THR A 269 18.43 -15.52 -16.80
N GLN A 270 17.16 -15.75 -17.13
CA GLN A 270 16.73 -16.18 -18.46
C GLN A 270 16.96 -15.11 -19.53
N ILE A 271 16.69 -13.84 -19.22
CA ILE A 271 16.92 -12.72 -20.13
C ILE A 271 18.39 -12.56 -20.46
N LEU A 272 19.30 -12.63 -19.47
CA LEU A 272 20.74 -12.55 -19.72
C LEU A 272 21.24 -13.73 -20.55
N CYS A 273 20.82 -14.96 -20.22
CA CYS A 273 21.17 -16.14 -21.02
C CYS A 273 20.71 -15.99 -22.48
N LYS A 274 19.50 -15.47 -22.68
CA LYS A 274 18.98 -15.21 -24.02
C LYS A 274 19.76 -14.15 -24.77
N ILE A 275 20.06 -13.01 -24.16
CA ILE A 275 20.80 -11.94 -24.83
C ILE A 275 22.15 -12.45 -25.32
N ILE A 276 22.85 -13.22 -24.48
CA ILE A 276 24.13 -13.86 -24.84
C ILE A 276 23.96 -14.79 -26.03
N HIS A 277 22.92 -15.64 -26.00
CA HIS A 277 22.63 -16.58 -27.07
C HIS A 277 22.26 -15.88 -28.40
N ASP A 278 21.31 -14.95 -28.36
CA ASP A 278 20.80 -14.25 -29.55
C ASP A 278 21.87 -13.39 -30.23
N GLN A 279 22.80 -12.81 -29.45
CA GLN A 279 23.90 -12.01 -29.96
C GLN A 279 25.10 -12.86 -30.42
N ASN A 280 25.07 -14.18 -30.25
CA ASN A 280 26.18 -15.08 -30.50
C ASN A 280 27.50 -14.61 -29.85
N ILE A 281 27.43 -14.06 -28.63
CA ILE A 281 28.63 -13.64 -27.90
C ILE A 281 29.44 -14.90 -27.60
N ILE A 282 30.74 -14.89 -27.84
CA ILE A 282 31.65 -15.96 -27.41
C ILE A 282 32.54 -15.34 -26.34
N LEU A 283 32.66 -16.01 -25.19
CA LEU A 283 33.38 -15.47 -24.03
C LEU A 283 34.44 -16.45 -23.55
N GLU A 284 35.61 -15.93 -23.25
CA GLU A 284 36.60 -16.60 -22.41
C GLU A 284 36.37 -16.26 -20.93
N ASP A 285 36.92 -17.06 -19.99
CA ASP A 285 36.69 -16.89 -18.54
C ASP A 285 37.00 -15.47 -18.04
N SER A 286 38.06 -14.83 -18.56
CA SER A 286 38.47 -13.47 -18.18
C SER A 286 37.52 -12.37 -18.65
N GLU A 287 36.68 -12.64 -19.66
CA GLU A 287 35.81 -11.65 -20.29
C GLU A 287 34.39 -11.67 -19.72
N ILE A 288 34.03 -12.71 -18.96
CA ILE A 288 32.67 -12.94 -18.47
C ILE A 288 32.18 -11.77 -17.63
N LEU A 289 32.92 -11.38 -16.59
CA LEU A 289 32.48 -10.31 -15.68
C LEU A 289 32.32 -8.96 -16.41
N PRO A 290 33.33 -8.46 -17.15
CA PRO A 290 33.18 -7.25 -17.95
C PRO A 290 32.00 -7.31 -18.93
N GLN A 291 31.78 -8.46 -19.57
CA GLN A 291 30.69 -8.59 -20.53
C GLN A 291 29.32 -8.57 -19.85
N ILE A 292 29.14 -9.26 -18.71
CA ILE A 292 27.87 -9.25 -17.98
C ILE A 292 27.56 -7.82 -17.47
N GLU A 293 28.57 -7.11 -16.98
CA GLU A 293 28.42 -5.70 -16.59
C GLU A 293 28.00 -4.82 -17.78
N ASN A 294 28.64 -5.02 -18.95
CA ASN A 294 28.29 -4.29 -20.17
C ASN A 294 26.86 -4.60 -20.62
N LEU A 295 26.44 -5.87 -20.63
CA LEU A 295 25.06 -6.26 -20.95
C LEU A 295 24.05 -5.63 -20.00
N PHE A 296 24.36 -5.58 -18.71
CA PHE A 296 23.55 -4.88 -17.72
C PHE A 296 23.41 -3.39 -18.07
N ARG A 297 24.51 -2.67 -18.33
CA ARG A 297 24.46 -1.25 -18.72
C ARG A 297 23.71 -1.01 -20.03
N CYS A 298 23.85 -1.93 -20.99
CA CYS A 298 23.24 -1.82 -22.30
C CYS A 298 21.74 -2.09 -22.29
N TYR A 299 21.24 -2.99 -21.42
CA TYR A 299 19.86 -3.45 -21.45
C TYR A 299 19.07 -3.10 -20.19
N CYS A 300 19.63 -3.29 -18.99
CA CYS A 300 18.90 -3.07 -17.75
C CYS A 300 18.77 -1.59 -17.38
N LEU A 301 19.77 -0.75 -17.69
CA LEU A 301 19.66 0.71 -17.51
C LEU A 301 18.96 1.41 -18.69
N LYS A 302 18.63 0.66 -19.74
CA LYS A 302 17.91 1.12 -20.94
C LYS A 302 16.85 0.10 -21.33
N PRO A 303 15.90 -0.20 -20.42
CA PRO A 303 14.97 -1.31 -20.57
C PRO A 303 14.09 -1.20 -21.82
N GLU A 304 13.89 0.00 -22.37
CA GLU A 304 13.20 0.24 -23.64
C GLU A 304 13.80 -0.53 -24.83
N ARG A 305 15.07 -0.94 -24.75
CA ARG A 305 15.73 -1.78 -25.75
C ARG A 305 15.23 -3.23 -25.76
N LEU A 306 14.56 -3.68 -24.70
CA LEU A 306 14.01 -5.02 -24.58
C LEU A 306 12.58 -4.96 -23.98
N PRO A 307 11.53 -5.07 -24.82
CA PRO A 307 10.14 -4.92 -24.36
C PRO A 307 9.75 -5.79 -23.16
N SER A 308 10.30 -7.01 -23.07
CA SER A 308 10.06 -7.91 -21.93
C SER A 308 10.62 -7.37 -20.62
N LEU A 309 11.83 -6.78 -20.64
CA LEU A 309 12.48 -6.18 -19.48
C LEU A 309 11.77 -4.89 -19.07
N ASN A 310 11.41 -4.05 -20.05
CA ASN A 310 10.61 -2.85 -19.81
C ASN A 310 9.29 -3.18 -19.13
N SER A 311 8.54 -4.15 -19.65
CA SER A 311 7.28 -4.58 -19.05
C SER A 311 7.45 -5.12 -17.63
N HIS A 312 8.55 -5.81 -17.34
CA HIS A 312 8.83 -6.31 -15.99
C HIS A 312 9.13 -5.18 -15.01
N PHE A 313 10.00 -4.23 -15.38
CA PHE A 313 10.28 -3.09 -14.51
C PHE A 313 9.07 -2.19 -14.33
N GLN A 314 8.28 -2.00 -15.38
CA GLN A 314 7.03 -1.27 -15.30
C GLN A 314 6.00 -1.97 -14.41
N GLN A 315 5.94 -3.31 -14.37
CA GLN A 315 5.09 -4.03 -13.42
C GLN A 315 5.47 -3.75 -11.95
N ILE A 316 6.77 -3.69 -11.65
CA ILE A 316 7.24 -3.34 -10.30
C ILE A 316 6.90 -1.87 -9.99
N HIS A 317 7.11 -0.97 -10.94
CA HIS A 317 6.72 0.44 -10.80
C HIS A 317 5.22 0.60 -10.54
N ASP A 318 4.38 0.00 -11.39
CA ASP A 318 2.92 0.06 -11.31
C ASP A 318 2.39 -0.57 -10.03
N TYR A 319 3.07 -1.58 -9.47
CA TYR A 319 2.75 -2.14 -8.16
C TYR A 319 2.78 -1.06 -7.07
N PHE A 320 3.85 -0.26 -6.97
CA PHE A 320 3.92 0.82 -5.97
C PHE A 320 2.93 1.95 -6.26
N VAL A 321 2.65 2.25 -7.54
CA VAL A 321 1.61 3.22 -7.90
C VAL A 321 0.23 2.73 -7.47
N SER A 322 -0.10 1.46 -7.72
CA SER A 322 -1.38 0.87 -7.31
C SER A 322 -1.53 0.79 -5.80
N LEU A 323 -0.47 0.44 -5.06
CA LEU A 323 -0.46 0.42 -3.59
C LEU A 323 -0.80 1.82 -3.03
N GLY A 324 -0.45 2.88 -3.77
CA GLY A 324 -0.71 4.28 -3.39
C GLY A 324 -2.12 4.78 -3.68
N ASN A 325 -2.84 4.05 -4.52
CA ASN A 325 -4.20 4.36 -4.94
C ASN A 325 -5.24 3.46 -4.28
N SER A 326 -4.84 2.29 -3.76
CA SER A 326 -5.74 1.20 -3.32
C SER A 326 -6.24 1.30 -1.87
N HIS A 327 -5.92 2.38 -1.15
CA HIS A 327 -6.36 2.56 0.23
C HIS A 327 -6.84 3.99 0.46
N ASN A 328 -8.01 4.13 1.09
CA ASN A 328 -8.45 5.40 1.72
C ASN A 328 -7.44 5.91 2.76
N ASP A 329 -6.41 5.12 3.09
CA ASP A 329 -5.19 5.55 3.76
C ASP A 329 -4.05 5.72 2.75
N SER A 330 -3.95 6.93 2.23
CA SER A 330 -2.84 7.49 1.44
C SER A 330 -1.45 7.38 2.11
N ASN A 331 -1.38 6.77 3.30
CA ASN A 331 -0.28 6.74 4.25
C ASN A 331 0.60 5.48 4.20
N SER A 332 0.30 4.45 3.39
CA SER A 332 1.08 3.18 3.42
C SER A 332 2.29 3.13 2.46
N VAL A 333 2.20 3.70 1.24
CA VAL A 333 3.31 3.61 0.25
C VAL A 333 4.55 4.39 0.66
N LEU A 334 4.36 5.60 1.20
CA LEU A 334 5.50 6.45 1.57
C LEU A 334 6.37 5.78 2.65
N PRO A 335 5.81 5.21 3.74
CA PRO A 335 6.54 4.35 4.66
C PRO A 335 7.20 3.14 3.99
N THR A 336 6.53 2.45 3.06
CA THR A 336 7.10 1.32 2.31
C THR A 336 8.32 1.74 1.50
N LEU A 337 8.26 2.86 0.77
CA LEU A 337 9.38 3.41 0.01
C LEU A 337 10.51 3.92 0.92
N ASN A 338 10.18 4.53 2.07
CA ASN A 338 11.16 4.94 3.07
C ASN A 338 11.89 3.73 3.68
N LEU A 339 11.16 2.64 3.94
CA LEU A 339 11.73 1.40 4.41
C LEU A 339 12.68 0.79 3.37
N TYR A 340 12.28 0.75 2.10
CA TYR A 340 13.15 0.31 1.01
C TYR A 340 14.43 1.13 0.92
N HIS A 341 14.31 2.46 1.00
CA HIS A 341 15.46 3.37 1.01
C HIS A 341 16.44 3.07 2.16
N ARG A 342 15.92 2.76 3.35
CA ARG A 342 16.74 2.35 4.49
C ARG A 342 17.44 1.01 4.25
N ILE A 343 16.78 0.05 3.60
CA ILE A 343 17.37 -1.26 3.23
C ILE A 343 18.50 -1.06 2.20
N LEU A 344 18.31 -0.21 1.20
CA LEU A 344 19.34 0.13 0.21
C LEU A 344 20.60 0.71 0.86
N ARG A 345 20.44 1.67 1.79
CA ARG A 345 21.57 2.33 2.47
C ARG A 345 22.26 1.45 3.52
N ASN A 346 21.51 0.56 4.15
CA ASN A 346 21.99 -0.28 5.25
C ASN A 346 21.59 -1.74 5.06
N PRO A 347 22.16 -2.45 4.06
CA PRO A 347 21.88 -3.86 3.86
C PRO A 347 22.15 -4.64 5.15
N ASN A 348 21.21 -5.52 5.51
CA ASN A 348 21.24 -6.37 6.70
C ASN A 348 21.43 -5.73 8.09
N LYS A 349 20.88 -4.53 8.26
CA LYS A 349 20.55 -3.97 9.58
C LYS A 349 19.08 -4.07 9.97
N ILE A 350 18.19 -4.23 8.98
CA ILE A 350 16.75 -4.27 9.22
C ILE A 350 16.34 -5.72 9.44
N LYS A 351 15.81 -6.00 10.62
CA LYS A 351 15.29 -7.32 10.97
C LYS A 351 13.96 -7.56 10.27
N PHE A 352 13.78 -8.79 9.81
CA PHE A 352 12.51 -9.25 9.33
C PHE A 352 11.52 -9.34 10.49
N ASP A 353 10.33 -8.79 10.27
CA ASP A 353 9.19 -8.82 11.16
C ASP A 353 8.00 -9.41 10.40
N SER A 354 7.53 -10.58 10.83
CA SER A 354 6.46 -11.32 10.17
C SER A 354 5.11 -10.61 10.21
N GLU A 355 4.93 -9.66 11.12
CA GLU A 355 3.68 -8.89 11.28
C GLU A 355 3.73 -7.55 10.53
N SER A 356 4.88 -7.18 9.96
CA SER A 356 5.05 -5.90 9.29
C SER A 356 4.47 -5.90 7.87
N MET A 357 3.33 -5.25 7.68
CA MET A 357 2.68 -5.09 6.37
C MET A 357 3.62 -4.45 5.34
N LEU A 358 4.34 -3.38 5.72
CA LEU A 358 5.29 -2.67 4.84
C LEU A 358 6.43 -3.59 4.35
N GLN A 359 6.93 -4.49 5.22
CA GLN A 359 7.97 -5.44 4.82
C GLN A 359 7.43 -6.46 3.83
N TRP A 360 6.21 -6.94 4.04
CA TRP A 360 5.58 -7.88 3.13
C TRP A 360 5.24 -7.26 1.77
N ASP A 361 4.80 -6.00 1.73
CA ASP A 361 4.60 -5.28 0.46
C ASP A 361 5.92 -5.15 -0.32
N LEU A 362 7.02 -4.83 0.38
CA LEU A 362 8.34 -4.82 -0.25
C LEU A 362 8.79 -6.21 -0.71
N LEU A 363 8.58 -7.26 0.09
CA LEU A 363 8.88 -8.62 -0.32
C LEU A 363 8.10 -8.98 -1.57
N MET A 364 6.79 -8.69 -1.64
CA MET A 364 5.95 -8.99 -2.80
C MET A 364 6.28 -8.18 -4.05
N SER A 365 6.85 -6.98 -3.91
CA SER A 365 7.43 -6.24 -5.04
C SER A 365 8.62 -6.97 -5.68
N GLY A 366 9.32 -7.82 -4.92
CA GLY A 366 10.54 -8.50 -5.32
C GLY A 366 11.80 -7.65 -5.29
N LEU A 367 11.73 -6.41 -4.78
CA LEU A 367 12.89 -5.53 -4.62
C LEU A 367 13.80 -5.92 -3.45
N ILE A 368 13.25 -6.65 -2.48
CA ILE A 368 14.01 -7.16 -1.33
C ILE A 368 13.81 -8.67 -1.18
N LEU A 369 14.73 -9.28 -0.44
CA LEU A 369 14.66 -10.67 -0.02
C LEU A 369 14.86 -10.75 1.50
N GLN A 370 14.23 -11.76 2.10
CA GLN A 370 14.53 -12.17 3.45
C GLN A 370 15.66 -13.21 3.41
N SER A 371 16.71 -12.99 4.19
CA SER A 371 17.71 -14.03 4.48
C SER A 371 17.92 -14.13 5.98
N LYS A 372 17.66 -15.33 6.51
CA LYS A 372 17.62 -15.59 7.96
C LYS A 372 16.66 -14.60 8.65
N THR A 373 17.18 -13.73 9.52
CA THR A 373 16.42 -12.76 10.30
C THR A 373 16.50 -11.33 9.76
N PHE A 374 17.10 -11.10 8.59
CA PHE A 374 17.33 -9.76 8.05
C PHE A 374 16.83 -9.59 6.62
N LEU A 375 16.57 -8.34 6.26
CA LEU A 375 16.16 -7.92 4.92
C LEU A 375 17.33 -7.37 4.11
N PHE A 376 17.31 -7.65 2.82
CA PHE A 376 18.36 -7.33 1.86
C PHE A 376 17.78 -6.86 0.54
N PRO A 377 18.46 -5.98 -0.20
CA PRO A 377 18.12 -5.77 -1.61
C PRO A 377 18.20 -7.09 -2.39
N ALA A 378 17.25 -7.33 -3.29
CA ALA A 378 17.11 -8.63 -3.93
C ALA A 378 18.26 -8.99 -4.87
N ASN A 379 18.76 -8.01 -5.63
CA ASN A 379 19.91 -8.18 -6.52
C ASN A 379 20.53 -6.82 -6.92
N PRO A 380 21.78 -6.79 -7.40
CA PRO A 380 22.44 -5.56 -7.86
C PRO A 380 21.70 -4.84 -9.00
N ILE A 381 21.10 -5.58 -9.93
CA ILE A 381 20.38 -5.01 -11.08
C ILE A 381 19.20 -4.15 -10.59
N TYR A 382 18.41 -4.66 -9.65
CA TYR A 382 17.29 -3.91 -9.07
C TYR A 382 17.74 -2.73 -8.22
N GLN A 383 18.86 -2.82 -7.50
CA GLN A 383 19.38 -1.68 -6.73
C GLN A 383 19.72 -0.48 -7.61
N GLU A 384 20.27 -0.75 -8.80
CA GLU A 384 20.65 0.29 -9.75
C GLU A 384 19.45 0.86 -10.52
N VAL A 385 18.47 0.02 -10.87
CA VAL A 385 17.26 0.45 -11.59
C VAL A 385 16.27 1.14 -10.65
N PHE A 386 15.99 0.53 -9.51
CA PHE A 386 15.08 1.01 -8.47
C PHE A 386 15.89 1.65 -7.34
N ASN A 387 16.66 2.66 -7.72
CA ASN A 387 17.59 3.37 -6.83
C ASN A 387 16.88 4.53 -6.10
N GLN A 388 17.66 5.34 -5.38
CA GLN A 388 17.16 6.52 -4.67
C GLN A 388 16.43 7.51 -5.61
N GLN A 389 16.90 7.69 -6.85
CA GLN A 389 16.27 8.58 -7.82
C GLN A 389 14.88 8.07 -8.22
N TRP A 390 14.75 6.78 -8.51
CA TRP A 390 13.45 6.16 -8.79
C TRP A 390 12.47 6.29 -7.61
N ILE A 391 12.95 6.16 -6.37
CA ILE A 391 12.12 6.38 -5.18
C ILE A 391 11.57 7.81 -5.16
N LEU A 392 12.41 8.81 -5.47
CA LEU A 392 11.99 10.21 -5.55
C LEU A 392 11.00 10.44 -6.69
N GLU A 393 11.20 9.79 -7.84
CA GLU A 393 10.29 9.86 -8.99
C GLU A 393 8.91 9.30 -8.67
N ILE A 394 8.81 8.12 -8.04
CA ILE A 394 7.52 7.56 -7.62
C ILE A 394 6.86 8.45 -6.58
N LYS A 395 7.60 8.94 -5.58
CA LYS A 395 7.08 9.90 -4.61
C LYS A 395 6.53 11.13 -5.32
N HIS A 396 7.26 11.70 -6.28
CA HIS A 396 6.82 12.83 -7.07
C HIS A 396 5.60 12.49 -7.95
N GLN A 397 5.51 11.30 -8.54
CA GLN A 397 4.38 10.87 -9.38
C GLN A 397 3.11 10.68 -8.55
N LEU A 398 3.23 10.01 -7.41
CA LEU A 398 2.15 9.93 -6.43
C LEU A 398 1.75 11.32 -5.95
N ASN A 399 2.71 12.22 -5.77
CA ASN A 399 2.46 13.63 -5.43
C ASN A 399 1.88 14.45 -6.61
N GLY A 400 2.17 14.10 -7.86
CA GLY A 400 1.65 14.75 -9.07
C GLY A 400 0.18 14.42 -9.31
N LEU A 401 -0.23 13.20 -8.96
CA LEU A 401 -1.63 12.78 -8.82
C LEU A 401 -2.30 13.40 -7.58
N ARG A 402 -1.51 13.77 -6.54
CA ARG A 402 -1.93 14.46 -5.31
C ARG A 402 -1.66 15.98 -5.30
N ARG A 403 -1.41 16.64 -6.44
CA ARG A 403 -1.20 18.12 -6.46
C ARG A 403 -2.45 18.92 -6.08
N SER A 404 -3.57 18.25 -5.81
CA SER A 404 -4.72 18.82 -5.11
C SER A 404 -4.61 18.81 -3.58
N SER A 405 -3.53 18.28 -2.99
CA SER A 405 -3.45 18.05 -1.53
C SER A 405 -2.04 18.07 -0.91
N MET A 406 -1.00 18.62 -1.56
CA MET A 406 0.28 18.88 -0.91
C MET A 406 0.41 20.34 -0.47
N PRO A 407 0.87 20.62 0.76
CA PRO A 407 1.04 21.97 1.24
C PRO A 407 2.07 22.77 0.42
N SER A 408 1.73 24.02 0.14
CA SER A 408 2.55 25.04 -0.51
C SER A 408 3.94 25.12 0.12
N VAL A 409 4.98 25.30 -0.70
CA VAL A 409 6.38 25.48 -0.23
C VAL A 409 6.49 26.61 0.79
N LYS A 410 5.57 27.58 0.76
CA LYS A 410 5.51 28.69 1.71
C LYS A 410 5.26 28.28 3.17
N ILE A 411 4.79 27.05 3.45
CA ILE A 411 4.55 26.59 4.84
C ILE A 411 5.84 26.20 5.57
N TYR A 412 6.93 25.93 4.84
CA TYR A 412 8.22 25.50 5.41
C TYR A 412 9.10 26.68 5.86
N ASN A 413 10.11 26.40 6.67
CA ASN A 413 11.03 27.39 7.25
C ASN A 413 10.31 28.52 8.02
N ARG A 414 9.62 28.15 9.10
CA ARG A 414 8.86 29.09 9.95
C ARG A 414 9.13 28.85 11.42
N LYS A 415 9.05 29.90 12.23
CA LYS A 415 8.93 29.75 13.68
C LYS A 415 7.47 29.50 14.05
N VAL A 416 7.22 28.50 14.89
CA VAL A 416 5.86 28.14 15.32
C VAL A 416 5.70 28.38 16.81
N TYR A 417 4.67 29.14 17.17
CA TYR A 417 4.29 29.45 18.54
C TYR A 417 2.88 28.93 18.82
N MET A 418 2.68 28.31 19.99
CA MET A 418 1.36 27.89 20.47
C MET A 418 1.03 28.59 21.79
N LEU A 419 -0.04 29.39 21.79
CA LEU A 419 -0.56 30.09 22.97
C LEU A 419 -1.79 29.36 23.46
N ILE A 420 -1.79 28.95 24.71
CA ILE A 420 -2.83 28.11 25.31
C ILE A 420 -3.54 28.86 26.42
N ASP A 421 -4.86 28.95 26.34
CA ASP A 421 -5.66 29.52 27.43
C ASP A 421 -5.58 28.64 28.67
N GLN A 422 -5.25 29.26 29.80
CA GLN A 422 -5.18 28.63 31.11
C GLN A 422 -6.34 29.09 32.02
N SER A 423 -7.41 29.64 31.47
CA SER A 423 -8.55 30.15 32.23
C SER A 423 -9.25 29.07 33.05
N GLY A 424 -9.90 29.48 34.15
CA GLY A 424 -10.61 28.56 35.04
C GLY A 424 -11.72 27.75 34.35
N SER A 425 -12.30 28.26 33.26
CA SER A 425 -13.29 27.55 32.43
C SER A 425 -12.71 26.28 31.78
N MET A 426 -11.39 26.22 31.59
CA MET A 426 -10.73 25.02 31.06
C MET A 426 -10.85 23.80 32.00
N ALA A 427 -11.16 24.00 33.28
CA ALA A 427 -11.42 22.91 34.23
C ALA A 427 -12.84 22.32 34.13
N GLU A 428 -13.75 22.98 33.39
CA GLU A 428 -15.14 22.58 33.22
C GLU A 428 -15.30 21.40 32.26
N ARG A 429 -16.42 20.69 32.38
CA ARG A 429 -16.79 19.58 31.49
C ARG A 429 -17.63 20.11 30.34
N ASP A 430 -17.33 19.64 29.13
CA ASP A 430 -17.98 20.13 27.93
C ASP A 430 -18.79 19.03 27.22
N PRO A 431 -20.11 19.22 26.98
CA PRO A 431 -20.94 18.25 26.27
C PRO A 431 -20.44 17.90 24.87
N LYS A 432 -19.80 18.84 24.15
CA LYS A 432 -19.27 18.60 22.80
C LYS A 432 -17.97 17.80 22.79
N LEU A 433 -17.33 17.64 23.94
CA LEU A 433 -16.07 16.91 24.10
C LEU A 433 -16.28 15.59 24.87
N ALA A 434 -17.35 14.87 24.55
CA ALA A 434 -17.76 13.65 25.25
C ALA A 434 -17.85 13.82 26.78
N ASN A 435 -18.22 15.02 27.24
CA ASN A 435 -18.32 15.39 28.65
C ASN A 435 -17.00 15.28 29.44
N GLN A 436 -15.86 15.32 28.73
CA GLN A 436 -14.52 15.42 29.31
C GLN A 436 -14.24 16.86 29.76
N ARG A 437 -13.20 17.04 30.59
CA ARG A 437 -12.71 18.37 30.94
C ARG A 437 -12.03 19.01 29.72
N ARG A 438 -12.33 20.28 29.43
CA ARG A 438 -11.73 21.02 28.31
C ARG A 438 -10.20 20.91 28.30
N TRP A 439 -9.56 21.02 29.46
CA TRP A 439 -8.11 20.89 29.64
C TRP A 439 -7.53 19.55 29.16
N ILE A 440 -8.23 18.43 29.41
CA ILE A 440 -7.74 17.08 29.04
C ILE A 440 -7.86 16.89 27.54
N ALA A 441 -9.01 17.27 26.97
CA ALA A 441 -9.28 17.09 25.56
C ALA A 441 -8.41 18.05 24.71
N LEU A 442 -8.14 19.28 25.19
CA LEU A 442 -7.21 20.20 24.53
C LEU A 442 -5.77 19.65 24.51
N ARG A 443 -5.32 19.00 25.59
CA ARG A 443 -3.99 18.37 25.62
C ARG A 443 -3.82 17.36 24.49
N GLU A 444 -4.82 16.49 24.28
CA GLU A 444 -4.78 15.46 23.23
C GLU A 444 -4.75 16.10 21.83
N LEU A 445 -5.52 17.17 21.63
CA LEU A 445 -5.49 17.95 20.41
C LEU A 445 -4.10 18.56 20.13
N ILE A 446 -3.54 19.26 21.12
CA ILE A 446 -2.24 19.93 20.98
C ILE A 446 -1.12 18.92 20.74
N GLN A 447 -1.17 17.76 21.39
CA GLN A 447 -0.23 16.67 21.12
C GLN A 447 -0.30 16.25 19.65
N GLY A 448 -1.51 16.07 19.10
CA GLY A 448 -1.71 15.76 17.69
C GLY A 448 -1.20 16.85 16.74
N HIS A 449 -1.41 18.13 17.07
CA HIS A 449 -0.90 19.24 16.26
C HIS A 449 0.63 19.34 16.28
N ILE A 450 1.25 19.20 17.45
CA ILE A 450 2.70 19.23 17.60
C ILE A 450 3.35 18.11 16.78
N PHE A 451 2.85 16.87 16.92
CA PHE A 451 3.32 15.73 16.13
C PHE A 451 3.25 16.05 14.62
N ARG A 452 2.10 16.52 14.13
CA ARG A 452 1.91 16.81 12.70
C ARG A 452 2.83 17.91 12.19
N ILE A 453 3.04 18.96 12.97
CA ILE A 453 3.87 20.11 12.56
C ILE A 453 5.36 19.74 12.52
N LEU A 454 5.86 19.01 13.52
CA LEU A 454 7.28 18.63 13.62
C LEU A 454 7.69 17.53 12.63
N GLU A 455 6.74 16.65 12.28
CA GLU A 455 6.94 15.55 11.32
C GLU A 455 6.59 15.94 9.88
N GLN A 456 6.06 17.14 9.63
CA GLN A 456 5.78 17.61 8.28
C GLN A 456 7.08 17.98 7.55
N GLU A 457 7.44 17.16 6.56
CA GLU A 457 8.62 17.36 5.70
C GLU A 457 8.21 17.64 4.25
N GLY A 458 8.84 18.66 3.67
CA GLY A 458 8.78 19.00 2.26
C GLY A 458 9.65 18.08 1.40
N MET A 459 9.60 18.30 0.08
CA MET A 459 10.29 17.47 -0.93
C MET A 459 11.81 17.40 -0.72
N ASP A 460 12.41 18.47 -0.19
CA ASP A 460 13.86 18.59 0.07
C ASP A 460 14.23 18.34 1.54
N GLN A 461 13.37 17.63 2.29
CA GLN A 461 13.48 17.45 3.75
C GLN A 461 13.38 18.76 4.55
N GLU A 462 12.83 19.81 3.93
CA GLU A 462 12.54 21.06 4.61
C GLU A 462 11.41 20.83 5.62
N LYS A 463 11.63 21.22 6.87
CA LYS A 463 10.60 21.15 7.91
C LYS A 463 9.84 22.46 8.00
N ILE A 464 8.62 22.40 8.53
CA ILE A 464 7.93 23.62 8.99
C ILE A 464 8.81 24.30 10.03
N CYS A 465 9.20 23.54 11.05
CA CYS A 465 10.08 23.96 12.13
C CYS A 465 10.74 22.73 12.78
N ASP A 466 11.89 22.94 13.42
CA ASP A 466 12.56 21.91 14.23
C ASP A 466 12.06 21.90 15.68
N GLU A 467 11.43 22.99 16.12
CA GLU A 467 10.90 23.16 17.47
C GLU A 467 9.69 24.10 17.48
N ILE A 468 8.77 23.86 18.42
CA ILE A 468 7.58 24.67 18.66
C ILE A 468 7.69 25.33 20.02
N THR A 469 7.48 26.64 20.07
CA THR A 469 7.46 27.38 21.34
C THR A 469 6.05 27.40 21.91
N VAL A 470 5.84 26.81 23.08
CA VAL A 470 4.54 26.79 23.76
C VAL A 470 4.53 27.75 24.94
N ALA A 471 3.48 28.56 25.04
CA ALA A 471 3.23 29.49 26.13
C ALA A 471 1.77 29.39 26.62
N PHE A 472 1.58 29.53 27.93
CA PHE A 472 0.25 29.68 28.53
C PHE A 472 -0.01 31.15 28.84
N PHE A 473 -1.20 31.66 28.56
CA PHE A 473 -1.54 33.05 28.89
C PHE A 473 -2.38 33.12 30.17
N SER A 474 -1.92 33.94 31.13
CA SER A 474 -2.56 34.18 32.43
C SER A 474 -2.24 35.61 32.96
N PRO A 475 -2.99 36.16 33.93
CA PRO A 475 -2.82 37.54 34.40
C PRO A 475 -1.51 37.79 35.16
N ASN A 476 -0.95 36.73 35.76
CA ASN A 476 0.24 36.81 36.59
C ASN A 476 1.45 36.41 35.75
N PHE A 477 2.16 37.41 35.24
CA PHE A 477 3.20 37.23 34.25
C PHE A 477 4.41 36.40 34.74
N ALA A 478 5.04 35.75 33.76
CA ALA A 478 6.34 35.05 33.73
C ALA A 478 6.37 33.61 34.28
N ARG A 479 6.40 32.61 33.37
CA ARG A 479 7.66 31.85 33.10
C ARG A 479 7.58 30.65 32.17
N VAL A 480 6.41 30.11 31.83
CA VAL A 480 6.42 28.87 31.04
C VAL A 480 6.34 29.19 29.55
N VAL A 481 7.49 29.60 29.01
CA VAL A 481 7.79 29.48 27.58
C VAL A 481 8.66 28.24 27.44
N THR A 482 8.16 27.20 26.78
CA THR A 482 8.86 25.92 26.64
C THR A 482 9.02 25.60 25.16
N GLN A 483 10.23 25.26 24.74
CA GLN A 483 10.50 24.70 23.42
C GLN A 483 10.22 23.21 23.45
N ILE A 484 9.38 22.76 22.52
CA ILE A 484 9.02 21.36 22.32
C ILE A 484 9.62 20.89 21.00
N GLN A 485 10.34 19.77 21.07
CA GLN A 485 10.94 19.09 19.92
C GLN A 485 10.30 17.72 19.68
N ASP A 486 9.44 17.25 20.59
CA ASP A 486 8.78 15.95 20.52
C ASP A 486 7.42 15.97 21.24
N ASP A 487 6.39 15.33 20.66
CA ASP A 487 5.03 15.37 21.19
C ASP A 487 4.88 14.70 22.57
N SER A 488 5.80 13.79 22.95
CA SER A 488 5.81 13.17 24.27
C SER A 488 6.03 14.17 25.42
N GLN A 489 6.60 15.35 25.13
CA GLN A 489 6.84 16.41 26.12
C GLN A 489 5.54 17.12 26.54
N VAL A 490 4.47 17.03 25.74
CA VAL A 490 3.19 17.74 25.97
C VAL A 490 2.50 17.29 27.25
N ALA A 491 2.56 15.99 27.56
CA ALA A 491 1.94 15.45 28.76
C ALA A 491 2.53 16.04 30.05
N GLY A 492 3.85 16.27 30.08
CA GLY A 492 4.54 16.93 31.19
C GLY A 492 4.12 18.39 31.34
N LEU A 493 4.08 19.12 30.21
CA LEU A 493 3.71 20.53 30.17
C LEU A 493 2.32 20.80 30.75
N PHE A 494 1.32 20.00 30.37
CA PHE A 494 -0.06 20.11 30.86
C PHE A 494 -0.25 19.62 32.30
N LYS A 495 0.71 18.87 32.85
CA LYS A 495 0.70 18.46 34.25
C LYS A 495 1.24 19.58 35.14
N GLU A 496 2.28 20.25 34.69
CA GLU A 496 2.95 21.36 35.41
C GLU A 496 2.14 22.66 35.39
N ASN A 497 1.29 22.84 34.38
CA ASN A 497 0.41 24.00 34.24
C ASN A 497 -1.05 23.55 34.41
N GLN A 498 -1.77 24.08 35.40
CA GLN A 498 -3.19 23.78 35.64
C GLN A 498 -4.04 25.04 35.43
N PRO A 499 -5.30 24.91 34.97
CA PRO A 499 -6.21 26.05 34.82
C PRO A 499 -6.29 26.94 36.07
N ASP A 500 -6.17 28.26 35.91
CA ASP A 500 -6.21 29.26 36.98
C ASP A 500 -6.79 30.61 36.52
N GLY A 501 -7.87 31.06 37.19
CA GLY A 501 -8.39 32.42 37.11
C GLY A 501 -8.91 32.89 35.74
N ASN A 502 -9.16 34.20 35.62
CA ASN A 502 -9.37 34.85 34.32
C ASN A 502 -8.02 34.99 33.61
N THR A 503 -7.96 35.11 32.28
CA THR A 503 -6.70 35.21 31.53
C THR A 503 -6.71 36.40 30.56
N PHE A 504 -5.53 36.93 30.25
CA PHE A 504 -5.30 38.03 29.30
C PHE A 504 -4.23 37.61 28.31
N ILE A 505 -4.52 37.69 27.01
CA ILE A 505 -3.62 37.18 25.96
C ILE A 505 -2.58 38.21 25.53
N VAL A 506 -2.93 39.50 25.54
CA VAL A 506 -2.12 40.58 24.93
C VAL A 506 -0.70 40.66 25.51
N PRO A 507 -0.47 40.53 26.83
CA PRO A 507 0.88 40.53 27.38
C PRO A 507 1.77 39.40 26.83
N THR A 508 1.21 38.19 26.74
CA THR A 508 1.91 37.00 26.23
C THR A 508 2.15 37.11 24.73
N LEU A 509 1.12 37.50 23.98
CA LEU A 509 1.20 37.64 22.53
C LEU A 509 2.20 38.73 22.12
N ARG A 510 2.23 39.87 22.82
CA ARG A 510 3.22 40.93 22.55
C ARG A 510 4.65 40.42 22.70
N THR A 511 4.90 39.64 23.76
CA THR A 511 6.23 39.03 24.00
C THR A 511 6.63 38.09 22.87
N ILE A 512 5.70 37.26 22.38
CA ILE A 512 5.95 36.31 21.28
C ILE A 512 6.18 37.04 19.96
N ILE A 513 5.38 38.07 19.65
CA ILE A 513 5.55 38.86 18.44
C ILE A 513 6.90 39.57 18.45
N ASP A 514 7.27 40.18 19.57
CA ASP A 514 8.55 40.87 19.69
C ASP A 514 9.72 39.89 19.61
N ASP A 515 9.64 38.72 20.26
CA ASP A 515 10.63 37.64 20.12
C ASP A 515 10.78 37.19 18.66
N TRP A 516 9.68 36.95 17.95
CA TRP A 516 9.71 36.53 16.57
C TRP A 516 10.38 37.57 15.66
N PHE A 517 10.03 38.85 15.79
CA PHE A 517 10.68 39.92 15.02
C PHE A 517 12.17 40.07 15.35
N LEU A 518 12.57 39.82 16.60
CA LEU A 518 13.96 39.95 17.05
C LEU A 518 14.84 38.78 16.63
N THR A 519 14.29 37.57 16.55
CA THR A 519 15.06 36.33 16.44
C THR A 519 14.87 35.56 15.13
N ARG A 520 13.95 35.98 14.24
CA ARG A 520 13.76 35.35 12.92
C ARG A 520 14.91 35.68 11.97
N ASP A 521 15.24 34.72 11.11
CA ASP A 521 16.06 34.99 9.93
C ASP A 521 15.29 35.83 8.90
N PRO A 522 15.97 36.56 7.98
CA PRO A 522 15.32 37.48 7.04
C PRO A 522 14.21 36.86 6.19
N ASP A 523 14.36 35.60 5.80
CA ASP A 523 13.42 34.86 4.94
C ASP A 523 12.56 33.85 5.74
N GLN A 524 12.62 33.87 7.08
CA GLN A 524 11.90 32.94 7.94
C GLN A 524 10.54 33.50 8.36
N GLY A 525 9.48 32.80 8.00
CA GLY A 525 8.11 33.17 8.36
C GLY A 525 7.74 32.78 9.79
N GLY A 526 6.47 32.99 10.15
CA GLY A 526 5.94 32.62 11.46
C GLY A 526 4.51 32.11 11.42
N PHE A 527 4.19 31.21 12.36
CA PHE A 527 2.83 30.85 12.73
C PHE A 527 2.63 31.04 14.23
N ILE A 528 1.53 31.67 14.61
CA ILE A 528 1.09 31.81 16.00
C ILE A 528 -0.27 31.14 16.12
N ILE A 529 -0.36 30.03 16.84
CA ILE A 529 -1.61 29.29 17.04
C ILE A 529 -2.13 29.61 18.43
N ILE A 530 -3.38 30.07 18.54
CA ILE A 530 -4.01 30.49 19.78
C ILE A 530 -5.17 29.56 20.08
N TYR A 531 -5.14 28.85 21.20
CA TYR A 531 -6.23 28.00 21.68
C TYR A 531 -6.97 28.71 22.81
N THR A 532 -8.29 28.86 22.68
CA THR A 532 -9.13 29.58 23.64
C THR A 532 -10.49 28.92 23.76
N ASP A 533 -11.11 28.96 24.95
CA ASP A 533 -12.45 28.40 25.20
C ASP A 533 -13.56 29.42 25.44
N GLY A 534 -13.21 30.71 25.52
CA GLY A 534 -14.14 31.84 25.57
C GLY A 534 -13.69 33.07 24.77
N GLU A 535 -14.42 34.17 24.88
CA GLU A 535 -14.00 35.48 24.37
C GLU A 535 -12.80 36.02 25.15
N LEU A 536 -11.89 36.71 24.46
CA LEU A 536 -10.75 37.38 25.07
C LEU A 536 -11.19 38.54 25.97
N ASN A 537 -10.73 38.56 27.22
CA ASN A 537 -11.02 39.64 28.17
C ASN A 537 -10.45 41.00 27.72
N ASP A 538 -9.37 40.98 26.96
CA ASP A 538 -8.62 42.13 26.42
C ASP A 538 -8.80 42.31 24.90
N LYS A 539 -9.98 41.95 24.35
CA LYS A 539 -10.25 41.99 22.90
C LYS A 539 -9.90 43.30 22.17
N ASN A 540 -10.21 44.45 22.77
CA ASN A 540 -9.90 45.75 22.16
C ASN A 540 -8.39 46.01 22.06
N ASP A 541 -7.62 45.49 23.01
CA ASP A 541 -6.16 45.63 23.00
C ASP A 541 -5.51 44.57 22.12
N PHE A 542 -6.14 43.40 21.96
CA PHE A 542 -5.78 42.39 20.97
C PHE A 542 -5.90 42.94 19.55
N GLU A 543 -7.04 43.54 19.18
CA GLU A 543 -7.25 44.15 17.86
C GLU A 543 -6.21 45.24 17.55
N LYS A 544 -5.91 46.09 18.53
CA LYS A 544 -4.85 47.10 18.39
C LYS A 544 -3.48 46.47 18.13
N LEU A 545 -3.14 45.42 18.88
CA LEU A 545 -1.86 44.72 18.71
C LEU A 545 -1.75 44.06 17.33
N VAL A 546 -2.83 43.46 16.81
CA VAL A 546 -2.88 42.92 15.44
C VAL A 546 -2.63 44.03 14.42
N HIS A 547 -3.33 45.16 14.55
CA HIS A 547 -3.15 46.31 13.66
C HIS A 547 -1.71 46.88 13.69
N GLU A 548 -1.12 47.00 14.89
CA GLU A 548 0.29 47.40 15.07
C GLU A 548 1.25 46.40 14.42
N THR A 549 0.91 45.11 14.46
CA THR A 549 1.72 44.03 13.90
C THR A 549 1.70 44.07 12.37
N CYS A 550 0.52 44.19 11.74
CA CYS A 550 0.41 44.30 10.28
C CYS A 550 1.28 45.44 9.73
N LYS A 551 1.27 46.61 10.38
CA LYS A 551 2.10 47.78 9.99
C LYS A 551 3.61 47.53 10.04
N ARG A 552 4.07 46.49 10.73
CA ARG A 552 5.49 46.09 10.80
C ARG A 552 5.87 45.05 9.74
N LEU A 553 4.90 44.35 9.15
CA LEU A 553 5.13 43.28 8.16
C LEU A 553 5.33 43.82 6.75
N ASN A 554 6.05 43.07 5.92
CA ASN A 554 6.24 43.39 4.50
C ASN A 554 5.13 42.82 3.62
N SER A 555 4.51 41.73 4.07
CA SER A 555 3.36 41.06 3.47
C SER A 555 2.69 40.18 4.51
N GLN A 556 1.44 39.81 4.28
CA GLN A 556 0.70 38.87 5.14
C GLN A 556 1.29 37.45 5.19
N ASP A 557 2.12 37.07 4.20
CA ASP A 557 2.73 35.74 4.16
C ASP A 557 3.82 35.57 5.23
N GLU A 558 4.35 36.67 5.77
CA GLU A 558 5.41 36.61 6.78
C GLU A 558 4.91 36.02 8.11
N LEU A 559 3.67 36.29 8.51
CA LEU A 559 3.11 35.86 9.78
C LEU A 559 1.62 35.58 9.66
N LYS A 560 1.18 34.40 10.12
CA LYS A 560 -0.24 34.08 10.29
C LYS A 560 -0.54 33.73 11.74
N MET A 561 -1.65 34.24 12.27
CA MET A 561 -2.18 33.96 13.60
C MET A 561 -3.49 33.16 13.45
N ILE A 562 -3.48 31.92 13.94
CA ILE A 562 -4.59 30.98 13.80
C ILE A 562 -5.24 30.80 15.16
N ILE A 563 -6.47 31.27 15.30
CA ILE A 563 -7.26 31.18 16.51
C ILE A 563 -8.17 29.95 16.40
N ILE A 564 -7.96 28.99 17.29
CA ILE A 564 -8.74 27.75 17.37
C ILE A 564 -9.68 27.86 18.56
N GLY A 565 -10.96 28.03 18.24
CA GLY A 565 -12.05 28.07 19.21
C GLY A 565 -12.37 26.68 19.74
N TYR A 566 -12.32 26.53 21.05
CA TYR A 566 -12.51 25.25 21.76
C TYR A 566 -13.73 25.31 22.69
N GLY A 567 -14.47 24.21 22.85
CA GLY A 567 -15.63 24.14 23.75
C GLY A 567 -16.93 24.77 23.22
N SER A 568 -18.04 24.45 23.88
CA SER A 568 -19.40 24.80 23.44
C SER A 568 -19.63 26.31 23.31
N ASP A 569 -19.02 27.11 24.19
CA ASP A 569 -19.29 28.54 24.28
C ASP A 569 -18.86 29.31 23.01
N ILE A 570 -17.72 28.93 22.44
CA ILE A 570 -17.25 29.50 21.17
C ILE A 570 -17.91 28.82 19.98
N ILE A 571 -18.04 27.49 20.00
CA ILE A 571 -18.56 26.75 18.84
C ILE A 571 -20.01 27.16 18.53
N ASP A 572 -20.84 27.34 19.57
CA ASP A 572 -22.25 27.72 19.41
C ASP A 572 -22.44 29.23 19.14
N ARG A 573 -21.51 30.08 19.59
CA ARG A 573 -21.60 31.55 19.47
C ARG A 573 -20.25 32.22 19.19
N PRO A 574 -19.69 32.05 17.99
CA PRO A 574 -18.36 32.57 17.62
C PRO A 574 -18.35 34.05 17.21
N THR A 575 -19.42 34.81 17.45
CA THR A 575 -19.68 36.12 16.82
C THR A 575 -18.54 37.12 16.96
N PHE A 576 -17.81 37.10 18.07
CA PHE A 576 -16.63 37.96 18.24
C PHE A 576 -15.51 37.59 17.25
N TYR A 577 -15.16 36.30 17.15
CA TYR A 577 -14.05 35.84 16.32
C TYR A 577 -14.38 35.86 14.82
N GLU A 578 -15.63 35.61 14.44
CA GLU A 578 -16.10 35.80 13.05
C GLU A 578 -15.98 37.27 12.63
N ASN A 579 -16.42 38.20 13.48
CA ASN A 579 -16.25 39.64 13.22
C ASN A 579 -14.78 40.07 13.21
N LEU A 580 -13.93 39.45 14.05
CA LEU A 580 -12.51 39.74 14.13
C LEU A 580 -11.78 39.34 12.82
N ASP A 581 -12.09 38.17 12.28
CA ASP A 581 -11.58 37.69 10.98
C ASP A 581 -11.97 38.65 9.84
N GLU A 582 -13.23 39.07 9.80
CA GLU A 582 -13.71 40.04 8.80
C GLU A 582 -13.05 41.41 8.94
N ASN A 583 -12.91 41.91 10.17
CA ASN A 583 -12.28 43.21 10.45
C ASN A 583 -10.78 43.20 10.15
N ALA A 584 -10.10 42.07 10.38
CA ALA A 584 -8.67 41.91 10.13
C ALA A 584 -8.31 42.15 8.66
N ARG A 585 -9.21 41.81 7.73
CA ARG A 585 -9.07 42.08 6.28
C ARG A 585 -8.93 43.55 5.93
N SER A 586 -9.30 44.48 6.82
CA SER A 586 -9.14 45.92 6.59
C SER A 586 -7.75 46.47 6.95
N ASN A 587 -6.90 45.66 7.57
CA ASN A 587 -5.55 46.07 7.95
C ASN A 587 -4.63 46.24 6.74
N GLN A 588 -3.57 47.03 6.93
CA GLN A 588 -2.55 47.30 5.91
C GLN A 588 -1.15 46.96 6.42
N ASP A 589 -0.33 46.44 5.50
CA ASP A 589 1.10 46.21 5.73
C ASP A 589 1.90 47.52 5.77
N ARG A 590 3.22 47.43 5.99
CA ARG A 590 4.09 48.62 6.00
C ARG A 590 4.13 49.38 4.67
N ASN A 591 3.71 48.74 3.57
CA ASN A 591 3.72 49.29 2.22
C ASN A 591 2.34 49.85 1.82
N GLY A 592 1.32 49.70 2.67
CA GLY A 592 -0.06 50.13 2.41
C GLY A 592 -0.93 49.11 1.65
N ASN A 593 -0.46 47.87 1.45
CA ASN A 593 -1.26 46.80 0.87
C ASN A 593 -2.13 46.13 1.92
N GLN A 594 -3.23 45.51 1.50
CA GLN A 594 -4.08 44.71 2.39
C GLN A 594 -3.26 43.61 3.09
N CYS A 595 -3.43 43.47 4.39
CA CYS A 595 -2.64 42.54 5.21
C CYS A 595 -3.53 41.83 6.20
N ASP A 596 -3.98 40.62 5.83
CA ASP A 596 -4.78 39.78 6.70
C ASP A 596 -3.95 38.66 7.32
N ILE A 597 -3.79 38.71 8.63
CA ILE A 597 -2.98 37.75 9.40
C ILE A 597 -3.80 36.96 10.40
N ILE A 598 -5.11 37.19 10.52
CA ILE A 598 -5.97 36.45 11.46
C ILE A 598 -6.71 35.36 10.68
N VAL A 599 -6.83 34.20 11.30
CA VAL A 599 -7.63 33.08 10.80
C VAL A 599 -8.36 32.49 11.99
N PHE A 600 -9.68 32.38 11.90
CA PHE A 600 -10.47 31.73 12.95
C PHE A 600 -11.05 30.39 12.50
N GLU A 601 -10.83 29.34 13.30
CA GLU A 601 -11.32 27.99 13.05
C GLU A 601 -11.99 27.41 14.30
N LYS A 602 -13.08 26.68 14.12
CA LYS A 602 -13.76 25.94 15.21
C LYS A 602 -13.20 24.54 15.30
N PHE A 603 -12.86 24.08 16.49
CA PHE A 603 -12.21 22.78 16.67
C PHE A 603 -13.01 21.58 16.09
N ASP A 604 -14.34 21.61 16.13
CA ASP A 604 -15.17 20.51 15.64
C ASP A 604 -15.33 20.47 14.11
N THR A 605 -15.02 21.56 13.42
CA THR A 605 -15.13 21.66 11.95
C THR A 605 -13.80 21.98 11.27
N MET A 606 -12.73 22.22 12.03
CA MET A 606 -11.45 22.63 11.44
C MET A 606 -10.86 21.51 10.58
N PRO A 607 -10.30 21.86 9.41
CA PRO A 607 -9.46 20.94 8.65
C PRO A 607 -8.17 20.63 9.42
N ASN A 608 -7.31 19.77 8.87
CA ASN A 608 -6.02 19.50 9.49
C ASN A 608 -5.21 20.80 9.65
N ILE A 609 -4.44 20.97 10.74
CA ILE A 609 -3.61 22.16 10.98
C ILE A 609 -2.67 22.47 9.81
N ILE A 610 -2.16 21.45 9.13
CA ILE A 610 -1.32 21.61 7.94
C ILE A 610 -2.12 22.14 6.72
N GLU A 611 -3.38 21.73 6.58
CA GLU A 611 -4.28 22.22 5.52
C GLU A 611 -4.64 23.69 5.77
N ILE A 612 -4.80 24.09 7.04
CA ILE A 612 -4.99 25.51 7.42
C ILE A 612 -3.76 26.31 6.98
N PHE A 613 -2.55 25.88 7.34
CA PHE A 613 -1.32 26.58 6.95
C PHE A 613 -1.20 26.75 5.44
N ASP A 614 -1.53 25.70 4.70
CA ASP A 614 -1.48 25.70 3.26
C ASP A 614 -2.49 26.66 2.64
N LYS A 615 -3.76 26.54 3.02
CA LYS A 615 -4.85 27.41 2.54
C LYS A 615 -4.52 28.89 2.74
N GLU A 616 -3.91 29.24 3.87
CA GLU A 616 -3.67 30.63 4.26
C GLU A 616 -2.44 31.26 3.61
N LEU A 617 -1.58 30.45 2.98
CA LEU A 617 -0.39 30.92 2.27
C LEU A 617 -0.41 30.63 0.77
N SER A 618 -1.32 29.77 0.31
CA SER A 618 -1.52 29.44 -1.11
C SER A 618 -2.36 30.46 -1.88
N SER A 619 -2.91 31.48 -1.20
CA SER A 619 -3.73 32.56 -1.78
C SER A 619 -2.94 33.69 -2.44
#